data_AF-A0A7C5AME3-F1
#
_entry.id   AF-A0A7C5AME3-F1
#
_cell.length_a   1.000
_cell.length_b   1.000
_cell.length_c   1.000
_cell.angle_alpha   90.00
_cell.angle_beta   90.00
_cell.angle_gamma   90.00
#
_symmetry.space_group_name_H-M   'P 1'
#
loop_
_entity.id
_entity.type
_entity.pdbx_description
1 polymer ?
#
loop_
_entity_poly.entity_id
_entity_poly.type
_entity_poly.pdbx_seq_one_letter_code
_entity_poly.pdbx_strand_id
1 'polypeptide(L)' 'MSLRYLAQELYRLTKKVEELEKQLAALGEGPAPERGALEAELLKTRKERDRVRSVLEAKKEKPLV' A
#
# COMPACT_ATOMS: atom_id res chain seq x y z
N MET A 1 -14.29 10.72 -3.14
CA MET A 1 -13.28 10.86 -2.07
C MET A 1 -12.67 12.25 -2.14
N SER A 2 -12.50 12.92 -1.00
CA SER A 2 -11.77 14.20 -0.93
C SER A 2 -10.26 13.97 -1.06
N LEU A 3 -9.50 15.00 -1.46
CA LEU A 3 -8.03 14.90 -1.48
C LEU A 3 -7.45 14.53 -0.11
N ARG A 4 -8.03 15.07 0.97
CA ARG A 4 -7.61 14.76 2.35
C ARG A 4 -7.79 13.28 2.68
N TYR A 5 -8.90 12.68 2.27
CA TYR A 5 -9.13 11.25 2.47
C TYR A 5 -8.11 10.41 1.70
N LEU A 6 -7.87 10.73 0.42
CA LEU A 6 -6.89 10.02 -0.41
C LEU A 6 -5.47 10.11 0.16
N ALA A 7 -5.08 11.27 0.69
CA ALA A 7 -3.78 11.44 1.34
C ALA A 7 -3.64 10.61 2.61
N GLN A 8 -4.68 10.58 3.46
CA GLN A 8 -4.69 9.74 4.66
C GLN A 8 -4.66 8.25 4.31
N GLU A 9 -5.42 7.85 3.30
CA GLU A 9 -5.46 6.45 2.85
C GLU A 9 -4.13 6.02 2.24
N LEU A 10 -3.51 6.89 1.43
CA LEU A 10 -2.17 6.65 0.90
C LEU A 10 -1.14 6.46 2.02
N TYR A 11 -1.21 7.27 3.08
CA TYR A 11 -0.36 7.12 4.26
C TYR A 11 -0.57 5.77 4.94
N ARG A 12 -1.83 5.37 5.21
CA ARG A 12 -2.15 4.09 5.83
C ARG A 12 -1.65 2.90 5.01
N LEU A 13 -1.90 2.91 3.71
CA LEU A 13 -1.46 1.86 2.80
C LEU A 13 0.07 1.78 2.73
N THR A 14 0.76 2.93 2.75
CA THR A 14 2.23 2.97 2.80
C THR A 14 2.76 2.35 4.09
N LYS A 15 2.18 2.70 5.25
CA LYS A 15 2.56 2.09 6.54
C LYS A 15 2.28 0.59 6.59
N LYS A 16 1.17 0.14 6.01
CA LYS A 16 0.87 -1.28 5.91
C LYS A 16 1.87 -2.04 5.04
N VAL A 17 2.30 -1.45 3.91
CA VAL A 17 3.37 -2.03 3.08
C VAL A 17 4.67 -2.16 3.87
N GLU A 18 5.10 -1.11 4.57
CA GLU A 18 6.32 -1.14 5.40
C GLU A 18 6.26 -2.24 6.48
N GLU A 19 5.09 -2.41 7.11
CA GLU A 19 4.90 -3.43 8.15
C GLU A 19 4.94 -4.85 7.57
N LEU A 20 4.24 -5.10 6.46
CA LEU A 20 4.26 -6.40 5.79
C LEU A 20 5.66 -6.76 5.27
N GLU A 21 6.42 -5.78 4.77
CA GLU A 21 7.81 -5.96 4.37
C GLU A 21 8.70 -6.34 5.55
N LYS A 22 8.52 -5.70 6.72
CA LYS A 22 9.24 -6.07 7.96
C LYS A 22 8.88 -7.47 8.43
N GLN A 23 7.61 -7.84 8.38
CA GLN A 23 7.15 -9.18 8.76
C GLN A 23 7.74 -10.25 7.84
N LEU A 24 7.76 -10.02 6.53
CA LEU A 24 8.41 -10.92 5.57
C LEU A 24 9.92 -11.02 5.80
N ALA A 25 10.59 -9.91 6.11
CA ALA A 25 12.01 -9.91 6.44
C ALA A 25 12.30 -10.69 7.73
N ALA A 26 11.43 -10.57 8.75
CA ALA A 26 11.56 -11.27 10.02
C ALA A 26 11.39 -12.80 9.90
N LEU A 27 10.62 -13.27 8.92
CA LEU A 27 10.46 -14.70 8.64
C LEU A 27 11.72 -15.35 8.03
N GLY A 28 12.69 -14.56 7.56
CA GLY A 28 13.88 -15.05 6.86
C GLY A 28 13.53 -15.73 5.53
N GLU A 29 14.52 -16.28 4.82
CA GLU A 29 14.34 -16.85 3.45
C GLU A 29 13.83 -18.30 3.42
N GLY A 30 13.51 -18.88 4.59
CA GLY A 30 13.04 -20.26 4.69
C GLY A 30 11.58 -20.45 4.25
N PRO A 31 11.19 -21.69 3.91
CA PRO A 31 9.80 -22.02 3.62
C PRO A 31 8.95 -21.89 4.90
N ALA A 32 8.15 -20.83 4.94
CA ALA A 32 7.15 -20.62 6.00
C ALA A 32 5.75 -20.57 5.35
N PRO A 33 4.77 -21.36 5.83
CA PRO A 33 3.40 -21.32 5.32
C PRO A 33 2.78 -19.91 5.36
N GLU A 34 3.15 -19.15 6.38
CA GLU A 34 2.70 -17.77 6.63
C GLU A 34 3.30 -16.76 5.62
N ARG A 35 4.45 -17.07 5.03
CA ARG A 35 5.13 -16.21 4.05
C ARG A 35 4.27 -16.00 2.81
N GLY A 36 3.67 -17.07 2.29
CA GLY A 36 2.83 -16.97 1.09
C GLY A 36 1.61 -16.07 1.29
N ALA A 37 0.99 -16.14 2.48
CA ALA A 37 -0.12 -15.25 2.84
C ALA A 37 0.33 -13.78 2.94
N LEU A 38 1.46 -13.52 3.59
CA LEU A 38 2.03 -12.18 3.72
C LEU A 38 2.46 -11.58 2.38
N GLU A 39 3.07 -12.37 1.48
CA GLU A 39 3.44 -11.93 0.13
C GLU A 39 2.20 -11.58 -0.70
N ALA A 40 1.13 -12.38 -0.61
CA ALA A 40 -0.13 -12.11 -1.29
C ALA A 40 -0.79 -10.82 -0.77
N GLU A 41 -0.78 -10.62 0.55
CA GLU A 41 -1.31 -9.41 1.18
C GLU A 41 -0.47 -8.17 0.82
N LEU A 42 0.86 -8.31 0.80
CA LEU A 42 1.78 -7.25 0.38
C LEU A 42 1.52 -6.84 -1.07
N LEU A 43 1.38 -7.81 -1.97
CA LEU A 43 1.08 -7.55 -3.37
C LEU A 43 -0.24 -6.79 -3.53
N LYS A 44 -1.30 -7.23 -2.83
CA LYS A 44 -2.60 -6.57 -2.85
C LYS A 44 -2.51 -5.14 -2.31
N THR A 45 -1.84 -4.95 -1.18
CA THR A 45 -1.69 -3.64 -0.53
C THR A 45 -0.88 -2.68 -1.39
N ARG A 46 0.19 -3.14 -2.05
CA ARG A 46 0.97 -2.33 -2.99
C ARG A 46 0.11 -1.87 -4.18
N LYS A 47 -0.69 -2.76 -4.77
CA LYS A 47 -1.62 -2.41 -5.87
C LYS A 47 -2.62 -1.33 -5.45
N GLU A 48 -3.21 -1.46 -4.26
CA GLU A 48 -4.15 -0.45 -3.75
C GLU A 48 -3.44 0.88 -3.46
N ARG A 49 -2.24 0.86 -2.86
CA ARG A 49 -1.40 2.04 -2.63
C ARG A 49 -1.11 2.78 -3.94
N ASP A 50 -0.73 2.05 -4.98
CA ASP A 50 -0.43 2.63 -6.28
C ASP A 50 -1.67 3.22 -6.94
N ARG A 51 -2.81 2.53 -6.85
CA ARG A 51 -4.10 3.05 -7.32
C ARG A 51 -4.48 4.35 -6.64
N VAL A 52 -4.43 4.40 -5.30
CA VAL A 52 -4.76 5.60 -4.52
C VAL A 52 -3.82 6.75 -4.87
N ARG A 53 -2.51 6.47 -5.02
CA ARG A 53 -1.53 7.46 -5.48
C ARG A 53 -1.90 8.02 -6.84
N SER A 54 -2.18 7.18 -7.84
CA SER A 54 -2.57 7.64 -9.18
C SER A 54 -3.84 8.49 -9.16
N VAL A 55 -4.84 8.13 -8.36
CA VAL A 55 -6.07 8.92 -8.20
C VAL A 55 -5.79 10.28 -7.54
N LEU A 56 -4.91 10.31 -6.54
CA LEU A 56 -4.51 11.55 -5.87
C LEU A 56 -3.78 12.50 -6.82
N GLU A 57 -2.81 11.99 -7.59
CA GLU A 57 -2.06 12.80 -8.57
C GLU A 57 -2.97 13.35 -9.67
N ALA A 58 -3.85 12.52 -10.24
CA ALA A 58 -4.82 12.97 -11.25
C ALA A 58 -5.76 14.09 -10.74
N LYS A 59 -6.06 14.11 -9.43
CA LYS A 59 -6.86 15.16 -8.79
C LYS A 59 -6.07 16.42 -8.43
N LYS A 60 -4.74 16.33 -8.31
CA LYS A 60 -3.87 17.50 -8.16
C LYS A 60 -3.66 18.21 -9.51
N GLU A 61 -3.49 17.44 -10.58
CA GLU A 61 -3.26 17.97 -11.94
C GLU A 61 -4.49 18.64 -12.55
N LYS A 62 -5.69 18.19 -12.18
CA LYS A 62 -6.94 18.90 -12.47
C LYS A 62 -7.42 19.57 -11.18
N PRO A 63 -6.93 20.78 -10.84
CA PRO A 63 -7.60 21.55 -9.82
C PRO A 63 -9.05 21.70 -10.31
N LEU A 64 -9.99 21.19 -9.51
CA LEU A 64 -11.41 21.42 -9.74
C LEU A 64 -11.57 22.95 -9.70
N VAL A 65 -11.69 23.54 -10.89
CA VAL A 65 -12.13 24.93 -11.09
C VAL A 65 -13.58 25.03 -10.65
#